data_AF-A0A7V0Z425-F1
#
_entry.id   AF-A0A7V0Z425-F1
#
_cell.length_a   1.000
_cell.length_b   1.000
_cell.length_c   1.000
_cell.angle_alpha   90.00
_cell.angle_beta   90.00
_cell.angle_gamma   90.00
#
_symmetry.space_group_name_H-M   'P 1'
#
loop_
_entity.id
_entity.type
_entity.pdbx_description
1 polymer ?
#
loop_
_entity_poly.entity_id
_entity_poly.type
_entity_poly.pdbx_seq_one_letter_code
_entity_poly.pdbx_strand_id
1 'polypeptide(L)'
;MQDNEMKKRMENYERIIREILGAFSKLEFHIVVESTIHRKIIPVDKNDERDKLLLEDIRTIVNDFAIEYNRTPITFNLYKSLVKPPKPKSFRNNEVGIFADKIIPSFFGKNKDKLKTVNSFERLRLMGYPDEKITDKYGRITYSEVKATSRRDVGSPRDFFFSPLTNSKKKITEDGHHLLLCFDTLERREKEFIITGWCLIDLFGIKVSMKPEFNADNLELYRKENILLEVDLNRKE
;
A
#
# COMPACT_ATOMS: atom_id res chain seq x y z
N MET A 1 41.79 -7.24 29.60
CA MET A 1 40.82 -6.40 30.36
C MET A 1 39.99 -5.55 29.40
N GLN A 2 40.62 -4.79 28.48
CA GLN A 2 39.94 -4.04 27.41
C GLN A 2 39.05 -4.91 26.49
N ASP A 3 39.50 -6.10 26.07
CA ASP A 3 38.67 -6.98 25.22
C ASP A 3 37.38 -7.46 25.90
N ASN A 4 37.43 -7.66 27.22
CA ASN A 4 36.27 -8.11 27.99
C ASN A 4 35.26 -6.97 28.20
N GLU A 5 35.76 -5.73 28.30
CA GLU A 5 34.95 -4.52 28.38
C GLU A 5 34.31 -4.17 27.02
N MET A 6 35.06 -4.32 25.92
CA MET A 6 34.54 -4.14 24.56
C MET A 6 33.46 -5.18 24.23
N LYS A 7 33.67 -6.44 24.60
CA LYS A 7 32.68 -7.51 24.45
C LYS A 7 31.40 -7.21 25.22
N LYS A 8 31.52 -6.84 26.50
CA LYS A 8 30.37 -6.48 27.35
C LYS A 8 29.60 -5.28 26.80
N ARG A 9 30.30 -4.30 26.22
CA ARG A 9 29.67 -3.14 25.55
C ARG A 9 28.92 -3.55 24.29
N MET A 10 29.48 -4.45 23.47
CA MET A 10 28.82 -4.95 22.27
C MET A 10 27.56 -5.76 22.61
N GLU A 11 27.64 -6.65 23.60
CA GLU A 11 26.50 -7.42 24.11
C GLU A 11 25.37 -6.48 24.60
N ASN A 12 25.73 -5.39 25.27
CA ASN A 12 24.75 -4.38 25.68
C ASN A 12 24.10 -3.66 24.48
N TYR A 13 24.86 -3.32 23.43
CA TYR A 13 24.31 -2.73 22.21
C TYR A 13 23.39 -3.69 21.45
N GLU A 14 23.78 -4.95 21.32
CA GLU A 14 22.93 -5.96 20.72
C GLU A 14 21.60 -6.10 21.45
N ARG A 15 21.63 -6.11 22.80
CA ARG A 15 20.42 -6.16 23.62
C ARG A 15 19.52 -4.96 23.35
N ILE A 16 20.07 -3.74 23.39
CA ILE A 16 19.31 -2.50 23.13
C ILE A 16 18.69 -2.53 21.74
N ILE A 17 19.45 -2.94 20.71
CA ILE A 17 18.94 -3.04 19.34
C ILE A 17 17.79 -4.06 19.27
N ARG A 18 17.93 -5.23 19.89
CA ARG A 18 16.86 -6.24 19.92
C ARG A 18 15.61 -5.74 20.64
N GLU A 19 15.77 -5.05 21.76
CA GLU A 19 14.66 -4.45 22.52
C GLU A 19 13.91 -3.40 21.67
N ILE A 20 14.64 -2.51 21.00
CA ILE A 20 14.05 -1.51 20.10
C ILE A 20 13.31 -2.19 18.94
N LEU A 21 13.96 -3.11 18.23
CA LEU A 21 13.34 -3.80 17.09
C LEU A 21 12.11 -4.63 17.52
N GLY A 22 12.17 -5.25 18.70
CA GLY A 22 11.05 -5.97 19.30
C GLY A 22 9.88 -5.06 19.65
N ALA A 23 10.15 -3.86 20.18
CA ALA A 23 9.12 -2.89 20.55
C ALA A 23 8.26 -2.41 19.36
N PHE A 24 8.81 -2.42 18.15
CA PHE A 24 8.08 -2.05 16.93
C PHE A 24 7.46 -3.24 16.19
N SER A 25 7.24 -4.36 16.87
CA SER A 25 6.55 -5.53 16.30
C SER A 25 5.07 -5.58 16.70
N LYS A 26 4.19 -5.94 15.75
CA LYS A 26 2.76 -6.18 15.97
C LYS A 26 1.99 -5.01 16.62
N LEU A 27 2.36 -3.78 16.28
CA LEU A 27 1.65 -2.57 16.69
C LEU A 27 0.32 -2.44 15.94
N GLU A 28 -0.72 -1.98 16.61
CA GLU A 28 -1.99 -1.70 15.94
C GLU A 28 -1.84 -0.50 15.01
N PHE A 29 -2.34 -0.63 13.78
CA PHE A 29 -2.10 0.34 12.72
C PHE A 29 -2.63 1.73 13.07
N HIS A 30 -3.80 1.81 13.72
CA HIS A 30 -4.35 3.10 14.15
C HIS A 30 -3.41 3.85 15.11
N ILE A 31 -2.76 3.15 16.05
CA ILE A 31 -1.79 3.76 16.97
C ILE A 31 -0.64 4.38 16.18
N VAL A 32 -0.14 3.69 15.16
CA VAL A 32 0.97 4.19 14.33
C VAL A 32 0.55 5.44 13.55
N VAL A 33 -0.62 5.43 12.91
CA VAL A 33 -1.13 6.60 12.16
C VAL A 33 -1.39 7.78 13.10
N GLU A 34 -2.09 7.56 14.22
CA GLU A 34 -2.41 8.60 15.19
C GLU A 34 -1.16 9.23 15.78
N SER A 35 -0.15 8.42 16.10
CA SER A 35 1.11 8.89 16.70
C SER A 35 1.99 9.66 15.72
N THR A 36 1.92 9.36 14.42
CA THR A 36 2.85 9.93 13.41
C THR A 36 2.24 10.99 12.50
N ILE A 37 0.93 10.89 12.23
CA ILE A 37 0.18 11.78 11.35
C ILE A 37 -0.75 12.71 12.14
N HIS A 38 -1.11 12.34 13.38
CA HIS A 38 -2.02 13.08 14.25
C HIS A 38 -3.46 13.17 13.69
N ARG A 39 -3.91 12.06 13.08
CA ARG A 39 -5.29 11.83 12.63
C ARG A 39 -5.80 10.51 13.15
N LYS A 40 -7.08 10.48 13.54
CA LYS A 40 -7.74 9.30 14.11
C LYS A 40 -8.20 8.34 13.02
N ILE A 41 -7.93 7.05 13.22
CA ILE A 41 -8.61 6.02 12.44
C ILE A 41 -9.90 5.66 13.18
N ILE A 42 -11.01 5.76 12.48
CA ILE A 42 -12.32 5.40 12.98
C ILE A 42 -12.62 3.97 12.51
N PRO A 43 -12.88 3.00 13.41
CA PRO A 43 -13.25 1.65 13.00
C PRO A 43 -14.59 1.66 12.27
N VAL A 44 -14.78 0.73 11.33
CA VAL A 44 -16.09 0.54 10.70
C VAL A 44 -17.03 -0.18 11.66
N ASP A 45 -18.17 0.43 11.96
CA ASP A 45 -19.22 -0.18 12.77
C ASP A 45 -20.30 -0.79 11.87
N LYS A 46 -20.35 -2.13 11.82
CA LYS A 46 -21.33 -2.86 11.02
C LYS A 46 -22.78 -2.67 11.50
N ASN A 47 -22.99 -2.12 12.70
CA ASN A 47 -24.31 -1.80 13.20
C ASN A 47 -24.75 -0.37 12.84
N ASP A 48 -23.80 0.54 12.58
CA ASP A 48 -24.07 1.91 12.13
C ASP A 48 -24.64 1.89 10.71
N GLU A 49 -25.81 2.52 10.54
CA GLU A 49 -26.51 2.49 9.26
C GLU A 49 -25.75 3.22 8.15
N ARG A 50 -24.99 4.26 8.49
CA ARG A 50 -24.22 5.01 7.50
C ARG A 50 -23.03 4.18 7.00
N ASP A 51 -22.42 3.37 7.87
CA ASP A 51 -21.36 2.42 7.49
C ASP A 51 -21.89 1.27 6.64
N LYS A 52 -23.09 0.75 6.93
CA LYS A 52 -23.73 -0.24 6.04
C LYS A 52 -23.94 0.33 4.63
N LEU A 53 -24.46 1.56 4.52
CA LEU A 53 -24.66 2.23 3.24
C LEU A 53 -23.32 2.47 2.51
N LEU A 54 -22.27 2.88 3.23
CA LEU A 54 -20.93 3.04 2.68
C LEU A 54 -20.41 1.72 2.11
N LEU A 55 -20.52 0.63 2.86
CA LEU A 55 -20.07 -0.69 2.44
C LEU A 55 -20.88 -1.21 1.23
N GLU A 56 -22.17 -0.93 1.15
CA GLU A 56 -23.01 -1.30 0.01
C GLU A 56 -22.62 -0.54 -1.27
N ASP A 57 -22.35 0.75 -1.16
CA ASP A 57 -21.89 1.58 -2.29
C ASP A 57 -20.51 1.13 -2.78
N ILE A 58 -19.56 0.89 -1.86
CA ILE A 58 -18.25 0.34 -2.20
C ILE A 58 -18.43 -1.03 -2.88
N ARG A 59 -19.28 -1.91 -2.33
CA ARG A 59 -19.56 -3.21 -2.92
C ARG A 59 -20.09 -3.09 -4.35
N THR A 60 -20.97 -2.14 -4.62
CA THR A 60 -21.52 -1.90 -5.96
C THR A 60 -20.41 -1.51 -6.95
N ILE A 61 -19.58 -0.52 -6.58
CA ILE A 61 -18.47 -0.04 -7.41
C ILE A 61 -17.45 -1.15 -7.69
N VAL A 62 -17.02 -1.83 -6.63
CA VAL A 62 -15.95 -2.84 -6.69
C VAL A 62 -16.42 -4.11 -7.41
N ASN A 63 -17.67 -4.54 -7.21
CA ASN A 63 -18.22 -5.70 -7.91
C ASN A 63 -18.29 -5.47 -9.42
N ASP A 64 -18.75 -4.30 -9.86
CA ASP A 64 -18.81 -4.00 -11.29
C ASP A 64 -17.42 -4.02 -11.92
N PHE A 65 -16.42 -3.44 -11.23
CA PHE A 65 -15.01 -3.51 -11.63
C PHE A 65 -14.50 -4.95 -11.71
N ALA A 66 -14.72 -5.74 -10.65
CA ALA A 66 -14.28 -7.14 -10.60
C ALA A 66 -14.94 -8.00 -11.69
N ILE A 67 -16.23 -7.81 -11.96
CA ILE A 67 -16.95 -8.53 -13.02
C ILE A 67 -16.42 -8.15 -14.40
N GLU A 68 -16.17 -6.85 -14.66
CA GLU A 68 -15.62 -6.39 -15.94
C GLU A 68 -14.25 -7.05 -16.21
N TYR A 69 -13.36 -7.04 -15.22
CA TYR A 69 -11.99 -7.58 -15.35
C TYR A 69 -11.84 -9.07 -15.01
N ASN A 70 -12.91 -9.74 -14.62
CA ASN A 70 -13.01 -11.20 -14.68
C ASN A 70 -13.26 -11.68 -16.12
N ARG A 71 -14.12 -10.95 -16.84
CA ARG A 71 -14.52 -11.25 -18.23
C ARG A 71 -13.51 -10.73 -19.25
N THR A 72 -12.91 -9.58 -18.98
CA THR A 72 -11.94 -8.93 -19.85
C THR A 72 -10.56 -8.94 -19.17
N PRO A 73 -9.64 -9.83 -19.56
CA PRO A 73 -8.32 -9.89 -18.95
C PRO A 73 -7.56 -8.57 -19.00
N ILE A 74 -6.91 -8.24 -17.90
CA ILE A 74 -5.99 -7.13 -17.78
C ILE A 74 -4.67 -7.57 -18.41
N THR A 75 -4.45 -7.12 -19.65
CA THR A 75 -3.24 -7.38 -20.42
C THR A 75 -2.29 -6.19 -20.38
N PHE A 76 -1.03 -6.38 -20.76
CA PHE A 76 -0.08 -5.28 -20.87
C PHE A 76 -0.52 -4.20 -21.87
N ASN A 77 -1.22 -4.57 -22.94
CA ASN A 77 -1.73 -3.61 -23.92
C ASN A 77 -2.88 -2.79 -23.36
N LEU A 78 -3.81 -3.43 -22.65
CA LEU A 78 -4.89 -2.74 -21.95
C LEU A 78 -4.31 -1.78 -20.89
N TYR A 79 -3.37 -2.26 -20.08
CA TYR A 79 -2.65 -1.45 -19.10
C TYR A 79 -2.04 -0.21 -19.76
N LYS A 80 -1.29 -0.33 -20.85
CA LYS A 80 -0.69 0.83 -21.54
C LYS A 80 -1.72 1.83 -22.06
N SER A 81 -2.89 1.35 -22.49
CA SER A 81 -3.92 2.20 -23.07
C SER A 81 -4.62 3.05 -22.02
N LEU A 82 -4.73 2.56 -20.77
CA LEU A 82 -5.48 3.22 -19.70
C LEU A 82 -4.58 3.84 -18.62
N VAL A 83 -3.38 3.29 -18.43
CA VAL A 83 -2.41 3.75 -17.42
C VAL A 83 -1.32 4.60 -18.07
N LYS A 84 -1.33 5.89 -17.75
CA LYS A 84 -0.30 6.86 -18.20
C LYS A 84 1.11 6.48 -17.72
N PRO A 85 2.19 6.90 -18.44
CA PRO A 85 3.58 6.60 -18.10
C PRO A 85 3.99 7.03 -16.67
N PRO A 86 5.07 6.45 -16.10
CA PRO A 86 6.01 5.51 -16.72
C PRO A 86 5.47 4.08 -16.80
N LYS A 87 5.82 3.38 -17.88
CA LYS A 87 5.42 1.98 -18.11
C LYS A 87 6.32 1.04 -17.31
N PRO A 88 5.77 -0.05 -16.75
CA PRO A 88 6.57 -1.00 -15.98
C PRO A 88 7.56 -1.74 -16.91
N LYS A 89 8.75 -2.05 -16.39
CA LYS A 89 9.75 -2.88 -17.10
C LYS A 89 9.27 -4.31 -17.34
N SER A 90 8.38 -4.81 -16.47
CA SER A 90 7.77 -6.14 -16.54
C SER A 90 6.32 -6.05 -16.08
N PHE A 91 5.39 -6.65 -16.80
CA PHE A 91 3.99 -6.69 -16.38
C PHE A 91 3.76 -7.88 -15.44
N ARG A 92 3.57 -7.60 -14.15
CA ARG A 92 3.39 -8.59 -13.08
C ARG A 92 2.13 -8.27 -12.28
N ASN A 93 1.86 -9.08 -11.26
CA ASN A 93 0.67 -8.91 -10.45
C ASN A 93 0.55 -7.55 -9.74
N ASN A 94 1.68 -6.93 -9.39
CA ASN A 94 1.69 -5.62 -8.75
C ASN A 94 1.10 -4.53 -9.68
N GLU A 95 1.33 -4.66 -10.97
CA GLU A 95 0.85 -3.78 -12.01
C GLU A 95 -0.68 -3.91 -12.19
N VAL A 96 -1.27 -5.05 -11.80
CA VAL A 96 -2.74 -5.19 -11.69
C VAL A 96 -3.30 -4.34 -10.55
N GLY A 97 -2.60 -4.25 -9.42
CA GLY A 97 -2.97 -3.35 -8.32
C GLY A 97 -2.91 -1.87 -8.75
N ILE A 98 -1.83 -1.47 -9.42
CA ILE A 98 -1.67 -0.12 -9.99
C ILE A 98 -2.77 0.18 -11.03
N PHE A 99 -3.11 -0.81 -11.85
CA PHE A 99 -4.22 -0.70 -12.79
C PHE A 99 -5.54 -0.46 -12.04
N ALA A 100 -5.83 -1.26 -11.01
CA ALA A 100 -7.07 -1.14 -10.25
C ALA A 100 -7.21 0.23 -9.56
N ASP A 101 -6.20 0.72 -8.84
CA ASP A 101 -6.14 2.09 -8.27
C ASP A 101 -6.52 3.15 -9.32
N LYS A 102 -5.92 3.07 -10.51
CA LYS A 102 -6.14 4.08 -11.55
C LYS A 102 -7.53 4.06 -12.17
N ILE A 103 -8.17 2.88 -12.21
CA ILE A 103 -9.37 2.67 -13.02
C ILE A 103 -10.62 2.62 -12.16
N ILE A 104 -10.55 2.17 -10.92
CA ILE A 104 -11.72 2.06 -10.04
C ILE A 104 -12.50 3.37 -9.84
N PRO A 105 -11.89 4.59 -9.83
CA PRO A 105 -12.67 5.83 -9.75
C PRO A 105 -13.59 6.04 -10.97
N SER A 106 -13.28 5.47 -12.13
CA SER A 106 -14.18 5.51 -13.28
C SER A 106 -15.44 4.66 -13.07
N PHE A 107 -15.37 3.60 -12.26
CA PHE A 107 -16.51 2.77 -11.90
C PHE A 107 -17.41 3.43 -10.87
N PHE A 108 -16.87 4.31 -10.02
CA PHE A 108 -17.68 5.25 -9.24
C PHE A 108 -18.51 6.14 -10.18
N GLY A 109 -17.89 6.74 -11.19
CA GLY A 109 -18.60 7.56 -12.19
C GLY A 109 -19.70 6.79 -12.92
N LYS A 110 -19.43 5.55 -13.35
CA LYS A 110 -20.42 4.66 -14.01
C LYS A 110 -21.60 4.28 -13.11
N ASN A 111 -21.39 4.22 -11.79
CA ASN A 111 -22.40 3.74 -10.84
C ASN A 111 -23.07 4.84 -10.02
N LYS A 112 -22.73 6.11 -10.25
CA LYS A 112 -23.14 7.26 -9.42
C LYS A 112 -24.64 7.28 -9.10
N ASP A 113 -25.49 6.98 -10.07
CA ASP A 113 -26.96 7.00 -9.91
C ASP A 113 -27.51 5.85 -9.05
N LYS A 114 -26.71 4.80 -8.80
CA LYS A 114 -27.07 3.65 -7.97
C LYS A 114 -26.60 3.79 -6.52
N LEU A 115 -25.75 4.78 -6.22
CA LEU A 115 -25.11 4.94 -4.91
C LEU A 115 -26.04 5.67 -3.93
N LYS A 116 -26.00 5.26 -2.67
CA LYS A 116 -26.90 5.75 -1.61
C LYS A 116 -26.28 6.83 -0.73
N THR A 117 -24.97 6.81 -0.55
CA THR A 117 -24.23 7.67 0.38
C THR A 117 -22.92 8.21 -0.16
N VAL A 118 -22.15 7.46 -0.95
CA VAL A 118 -20.86 7.91 -1.49
C VAL A 118 -21.09 8.99 -2.54
N ASN A 119 -20.55 10.19 -2.30
CA ASN A 119 -20.71 11.34 -3.20
C ASN A 119 -19.41 11.71 -3.94
N SER A 120 -18.26 11.24 -3.44
CA SER A 120 -16.94 11.46 -4.03
C SER A 120 -16.07 10.22 -3.86
N PHE A 121 -15.29 9.92 -4.90
CA PHE A 121 -14.29 8.85 -4.93
C PHE A 121 -13.08 9.39 -5.67
N GLU A 122 -12.10 9.92 -4.93
CA GLU A 122 -10.95 10.63 -5.48
C GLU A 122 -9.68 9.79 -5.38
N ARG A 123 -8.94 9.69 -6.49
CA ARG A 123 -7.59 9.12 -6.49
C ARG A 123 -6.55 10.14 -6.05
N LEU A 124 -5.78 9.81 -5.02
CA LEU A 124 -4.74 10.66 -4.47
C LEU A 124 -3.42 10.47 -5.23
N ARG A 125 -2.98 11.53 -5.92
CA ARG A 125 -1.91 11.43 -6.94
C ARG A 125 -0.49 11.22 -6.38
N LEU A 126 -0.24 11.54 -5.12
CA LEU A 126 1.07 11.38 -4.51
C LEU A 126 1.38 9.90 -4.28
N MET A 127 2.65 9.51 -4.45
CA MET A 127 3.09 8.13 -4.20
C MET A 127 2.98 7.75 -2.72
N GLY A 128 2.67 6.48 -2.45
CA GLY A 128 2.55 5.92 -1.10
C GLY A 128 1.13 6.04 -0.55
N TYR A 129 0.88 5.36 0.56
CA TYR A 129 -0.43 5.22 1.20
C TYR A 129 -1.09 6.58 1.57
N PRO A 130 -2.42 6.72 1.48
CA PRO A 130 -3.42 5.80 0.88
C PRO A 130 -3.69 6.12 -0.60
N ASP A 131 -4.11 5.17 -1.42
CA ASP A 131 -4.42 5.41 -2.84
C ASP A 131 -5.62 6.36 -3.07
N GLU A 132 -6.72 6.19 -2.34
CA GLU A 132 -7.97 6.93 -2.57
C GLU A 132 -8.54 7.60 -1.31
N LYS A 133 -9.35 8.65 -1.56
CA LYS A 133 -10.19 9.32 -0.58
C LYS A 133 -11.64 9.26 -1.04
N ILE A 134 -12.48 8.64 -0.23
CA ILE A 134 -13.92 8.51 -0.44
C ILE A 134 -14.62 9.40 0.57
N THR A 135 -15.60 10.17 0.10
CA THR A 135 -16.44 11.01 0.95
C THR A 135 -17.89 10.57 0.80
N ASP A 136 -18.58 10.46 1.93
CA ASP A 136 -20.02 10.20 1.95
C ASP A 136 -20.84 11.50 2.11
N LYS A 137 -22.15 11.40 1.93
CA LYS A 137 -23.08 12.54 2.05
C LYS A 137 -23.15 13.13 3.46
N TYR A 138 -22.63 12.43 4.47
CA TYR A 138 -22.54 12.90 5.84
C TYR A 138 -21.22 13.65 6.11
N GLY A 139 -20.34 13.76 5.10
CA GLY A 139 -19.03 14.39 5.21
C GLY A 139 -17.99 13.51 5.88
N ARG A 140 -18.25 12.21 6.06
CA ARG A 140 -17.27 11.27 6.63
C ARG A 140 -16.27 10.86 5.57
N ILE A 141 -15.02 10.70 6.00
CA ILE A 141 -13.90 10.35 5.13
C ILE A 141 -13.56 8.87 5.29
N THR A 142 -13.29 8.22 4.16
CA THR A 142 -12.70 6.89 4.11
C THR A 142 -11.49 6.92 3.20
N TYR A 143 -10.33 6.56 3.73
CA TYR A 143 -9.12 6.33 2.95
C TYR A 143 -9.06 4.87 2.52
N SER A 144 -8.75 4.62 1.26
CA SER A 144 -8.66 3.28 0.68
C SER A 144 -7.27 3.08 0.07
N GLU A 145 -6.72 1.88 0.24
CA GLU A 145 -5.53 1.40 -0.44
C GLU A 145 -5.93 0.22 -1.33
N VAL A 146 -5.38 0.13 -2.54
CA VAL A 146 -5.70 -0.95 -3.47
C VAL A 146 -4.52 -1.90 -3.64
N LYS A 147 -4.82 -3.19 -3.53
CA LYS A 147 -3.86 -4.26 -3.72
C LYS A 147 -4.40 -5.34 -4.64
N ALA A 148 -3.50 -5.97 -5.39
CA ALA A 148 -3.76 -7.22 -6.09
C ALA A 148 -2.83 -8.33 -5.58
N THR A 149 -3.35 -9.53 -5.37
CA THR A 149 -2.57 -10.72 -4.97
C THR A 149 -3.05 -11.97 -5.68
N SER A 150 -2.11 -12.84 -6.06
CA SER A 150 -2.40 -14.20 -6.54
C SER A 150 -2.24 -15.27 -5.44
N ARG A 151 -1.83 -14.85 -4.23
CA ARG A 151 -1.51 -15.73 -3.09
C ARG A 151 -1.96 -15.06 -1.81
N ARG A 152 -3.25 -15.19 -1.46
CA ARG A 152 -3.83 -14.61 -0.25
C ARG A 152 -3.37 -15.34 1.03
N ASP A 153 -3.01 -16.61 0.87
CA ASP A 153 -2.59 -17.55 1.90
C ASP A 153 -1.11 -17.42 2.27
N VAL A 154 -0.32 -16.68 1.49
CA VAL A 154 1.12 -16.51 1.71
C VAL A 154 1.43 -15.06 2.08
N GLY A 155 1.87 -14.85 3.31
CA GLY A 155 2.27 -13.53 3.80
C GLY A 155 3.64 -13.09 3.28
N SER A 156 3.78 -11.81 3.02
CA SER A 156 5.02 -11.13 2.67
C SER A 156 5.09 -9.78 3.38
N PRO A 157 6.30 -9.30 3.79
CA PRO A 157 6.44 -7.95 4.33
C PRO A 157 5.92 -6.87 3.39
N ARG A 158 5.80 -7.16 2.09
CA ARG A 158 5.31 -6.24 1.06
C ARG A 158 3.80 -6.21 0.87
N ASP A 159 3.07 -6.85 1.78
CA ASP A 159 1.64 -6.99 1.61
C ASP A 159 0.89 -5.73 2.01
N PHE A 160 1.41 -4.97 2.96
CA PHE A 160 0.93 -3.65 3.28
C PHE A 160 2.08 -2.83 3.86
N PHE A 161 2.25 -1.60 3.37
CA PHE A 161 3.28 -0.70 3.86
C PHE A 161 2.71 0.68 4.11
N PHE A 162 3.13 1.23 5.24
CA PHE A 162 2.85 2.59 5.61
C PHE A 162 4.16 3.29 5.94
N SER A 163 4.39 4.44 5.32
CA SER A 163 5.62 5.23 5.50
C SER A 163 5.25 6.66 5.91
N PRO A 164 5.09 6.93 7.22
CA PRO A 164 4.48 8.16 7.72
C PRO A 164 5.27 9.43 7.35
N LEU A 165 6.59 9.31 7.24
CA LEU A 165 7.51 10.42 6.95
C LEU A 165 7.55 10.80 5.46
N THR A 166 6.68 10.22 4.63
CA THR A 166 6.63 10.48 3.19
C THR A 166 5.40 11.30 2.83
N ASN A 167 4.75 11.01 1.70
CA ASN A 167 3.57 11.72 1.26
C ASN A 167 2.32 11.40 2.09
N SER A 168 2.32 10.34 2.90
CA SER A 168 1.14 9.95 3.70
C SER A 168 0.61 11.08 4.58
N LYS A 169 1.50 11.89 5.18
CA LYS A 169 1.10 13.08 5.96
C LYS A 169 0.38 14.16 5.14
N LYS A 170 0.66 14.25 3.83
CA LYS A 170 -0.02 15.18 2.91
C LYS A 170 -1.34 14.61 2.38
N LYS A 171 -1.50 13.29 2.40
CA LYS A 171 -2.66 12.57 1.86
C LYS A 171 -3.74 12.34 2.93
N ILE A 172 -3.34 12.09 4.16
CA ILE A 172 -4.23 11.84 5.31
C ILE A 172 -4.40 13.17 6.05
N THR A 173 -5.44 13.91 5.69
CA THR A 173 -5.71 15.26 6.19
C THR A 173 -6.87 15.34 7.17
N GLU A 174 -7.67 14.28 7.28
CA GLU A 174 -8.87 14.19 8.12
C GLU A 174 -8.89 12.88 8.93
N ASP A 175 -9.70 12.87 9.98
CA ASP A 175 -10.06 11.63 10.68
C ASP A 175 -11.03 10.82 9.80
N GLY A 176 -10.96 9.49 9.83
CA GLY A 176 -11.81 8.68 8.98
C GLY A 176 -11.56 7.19 9.06
N HIS A 177 -12.29 6.43 8.26
CA HIS A 177 -12.04 4.99 8.09
C HIS A 177 -10.80 4.77 7.23
N HIS A 178 -10.09 3.67 7.47
CA HIS A 178 -8.95 3.26 6.67
C HIS A 178 -9.17 1.83 6.21
N LEU A 179 -9.33 1.64 4.90
CA LEU A 179 -9.68 0.36 4.30
C LEU A 179 -8.59 -0.11 3.34
N LEU A 180 -8.42 -1.42 3.24
CA LEU A 180 -7.61 -2.07 2.21
C LEU A 180 -8.54 -2.88 1.31
N LEU A 181 -8.62 -2.49 0.04
CA LEU A 181 -9.28 -3.23 -1.01
C LEU A 181 -8.27 -4.18 -1.67
N CYS A 182 -8.49 -5.48 -1.53
CA CYS A 182 -7.61 -6.50 -2.08
C CYS A 182 -8.33 -7.33 -3.14
N PHE A 183 -7.82 -7.30 -4.37
CA PHE A 183 -8.28 -8.14 -5.47
C PHE A 183 -7.48 -9.44 -5.54
N ASP A 184 -8.20 -10.56 -5.64
CA ASP A 184 -7.60 -11.84 -5.97
C ASP A 184 -7.44 -11.95 -7.48
N THR A 185 -6.24 -12.31 -7.92
CA THR A 185 -5.89 -12.36 -9.33
C THR A 185 -5.41 -13.74 -9.75
N LEU A 186 -5.73 -14.09 -10.99
CA LEU A 186 -5.24 -15.30 -11.64
C LEU A 186 -4.60 -14.92 -12.98
N GLU A 187 -3.36 -15.35 -13.18
CA GLU A 187 -2.71 -15.30 -14.49
C GLU A 187 -3.23 -16.46 -15.34
N ARG A 188 -4.19 -16.19 -16.22
CA ARG A 188 -4.82 -17.23 -17.06
C ARG A 188 -3.91 -17.66 -18.22
N ARG A 189 -3.10 -16.72 -18.72
CA ARG A 189 -2.07 -16.90 -19.74
C ARG A 189 -0.92 -15.97 -19.40
N GLU A 190 0.25 -16.19 -20.00
CA GLU A 190 1.42 -15.36 -19.75
C GLU A 190 1.07 -13.86 -19.87
N LYS A 191 1.23 -13.12 -18.77
CA LYS A 191 0.99 -11.68 -18.67
C LYS A 191 -0.47 -11.26 -18.94
N GLU A 192 -1.42 -12.17 -18.77
CA GLU A 192 -2.86 -11.90 -18.81
C GLU A 192 -3.50 -12.25 -17.46
N PHE A 193 -3.86 -11.20 -16.72
CA PHE A 193 -4.45 -11.36 -15.38
C PHE A 193 -5.95 -11.12 -15.44
N ILE A 194 -6.71 -11.93 -14.71
CA ILE A 194 -8.11 -11.65 -14.42
C ILE A 194 -8.31 -11.46 -12.92
N ILE A 195 -9.39 -10.78 -12.56
CA ILE A 195 -9.85 -10.70 -11.18
C ILE A 195 -10.78 -11.87 -10.90
N THR A 196 -10.50 -12.64 -9.86
CA THR A 196 -11.27 -13.82 -9.45
C THR A 196 -12.14 -13.58 -8.23
N GLY A 197 -11.82 -12.54 -7.45
CA GLY A 197 -12.51 -12.17 -6.24
C GLY A 197 -11.93 -10.89 -5.65
N TRP A 198 -12.52 -10.44 -4.55
CA TRP A 198 -11.98 -9.33 -3.77
C TRP A 198 -12.43 -9.41 -2.32
N CYS A 199 -11.71 -8.71 -1.44
CA CYS A 199 -12.15 -8.44 -0.08
C CYS A 199 -11.84 -6.98 0.29
N LEU A 200 -12.62 -6.45 1.23
CA LEU A 200 -12.42 -5.14 1.83
C LEU A 200 -12.12 -5.34 3.31
N ILE A 201 -10.98 -4.82 3.74
CA ILE A 201 -10.41 -5.05 5.07
C ILE A 201 -10.40 -3.73 5.82
N ASP A 202 -10.94 -3.71 7.03
CA ASP A 202 -10.77 -2.59 7.96
C ASP A 202 -9.36 -2.64 8.55
N LEU A 203 -8.59 -1.57 8.36
CA LEU A 203 -7.21 -1.46 8.84
C LEU A 203 -7.10 -1.10 10.32
N PHE A 204 -8.19 -0.70 11.00
CA PHE A 204 -8.14 -0.22 12.39
C PHE A 204 -7.42 -1.21 13.34
N GLY A 205 -7.81 -2.48 13.30
CA GLY A 205 -7.27 -3.55 14.14
C GLY A 205 -6.08 -4.31 13.55
N ILE A 206 -5.58 -3.92 12.37
CA ILE A 206 -4.48 -4.62 11.72
C ILE A 206 -3.18 -4.37 12.48
N LYS A 207 -2.43 -5.44 12.74
CA LYS A 207 -1.13 -5.38 13.39
C LYS A 207 -0.02 -5.25 12.35
N VAL A 208 0.73 -4.18 12.43
CA VAL A 208 1.89 -3.89 11.58
C VAL A 208 3.18 -4.04 12.39
N SER A 209 4.26 -4.36 11.69
CA SER A 209 5.61 -4.37 12.27
C SER A 209 6.48 -3.42 11.48
N MET A 210 7.37 -2.70 12.17
CA MET A 210 8.42 -1.97 11.49
C MET A 210 9.34 -2.96 10.78
N LYS A 211 9.62 -2.72 9.51
CA LYS A 211 10.63 -3.46 8.75
C LYS A 211 11.95 -2.69 8.88
N PRO A 212 12.90 -3.13 9.72
CA PRO A 212 14.21 -2.49 9.79
C PRO A 212 14.99 -2.84 8.52
N GLU A 213 15.44 -1.84 7.79
CA GLU A 213 16.39 -2.00 6.69
C GLU A 213 17.57 -1.05 6.93
N PHE A 214 18.80 -1.55 6.80
CA PHE A 214 19.98 -0.70 6.70
C PHE A 214 20.20 -0.42 5.23
N ASN A 215 20.29 0.87 4.87
CA ASN A 215 20.52 1.30 3.50
C ASN A 215 21.73 2.24 3.43
N ALA A 216 22.40 2.23 2.28
CA ALA A 216 23.41 3.22 1.90
C ALA A 216 23.10 3.68 0.47
N ASP A 217 23.39 4.94 0.16
CA ASP A 217 23.25 5.45 -1.20
C ASP A 217 24.56 5.27 -2.00
N ASN A 218 24.51 5.56 -3.29
CA ASN A 218 25.69 5.47 -4.15
C ASN A 218 26.82 6.41 -3.69
N LEU A 219 26.50 7.57 -3.09
CA LEU A 219 27.53 8.51 -2.65
C LEU A 219 28.33 7.94 -1.48
N GLU A 220 27.67 7.24 -0.57
CA GLU A 220 28.31 6.55 0.55
C GLU A 220 29.11 5.32 0.09
N LEU A 221 28.53 4.52 -0.80
CA LEU A 221 29.18 3.29 -1.29
C LEU A 221 30.45 3.59 -2.10
N TYR A 222 30.44 4.64 -2.93
CA TYR A 222 31.54 4.96 -3.86
C TYR A 222 32.48 6.06 -3.38
N ARG A 223 32.56 6.30 -2.06
CA ARG A 223 33.64 7.12 -1.49
C ARG A 223 34.99 6.51 -1.83
N LYS A 224 35.98 7.34 -2.18
CA LYS A 224 37.31 6.87 -2.64
C LYS A 224 37.98 5.94 -1.64
N GLU A 225 37.82 6.23 -0.35
CA GLU A 225 38.34 5.44 0.77
C GLU A 225 37.70 4.04 0.88
N ASN A 226 36.48 3.84 0.36
CA ASN A 226 35.77 2.56 0.38
C ASN A 226 36.10 1.69 -0.85
N ILE A 227 36.66 2.27 -1.91
CA ILE A 227 36.97 1.59 -3.17
C ILE A 227 38.34 0.89 -3.05
N LEU A 228 38.32 -0.44 -3.03
CA LEU A 228 39.54 -1.25 -2.98
C LEU A 228 40.20 -1.42 -4.35
N LEU A 229 39.39 -1.54 -5.41
CA LEU A 229 39.82 -1.71 -6.80
C LEU A 229 38.79 -1.04 -7.73
N GLU A 230 39.26 -0.33 -8.75
CA GLU A 230 38.42 0.30 -9.77
C GLU A 230 39.08 0.14 -11.14
N VAL A 231 38.31 -0.29 -12.14
CA VAL A 231 38.76 -0.41 -13.54
C VAL A 231 37.79 0.36 -14.42
N ASP A 232 38.30 1.37 -15.12
CA ASP A 232 37.56 2.11 -16.14
C ASP A 232 37.98 1.62 -17.53
N LEU A 233 37.11 0.81 -18.15
CA LEU A 233 37.35 0.21 -19.47
C LEU A 233 37.26 1.21 -20.63
N ASN A 234 36.81 2.45 -20.38
CA ASN A 234 36.63 3.48 -21.41
C ASN A 234 37.73 4.55 -21.38
N ARG A 235 38.59 4.54 -20.36
CA ARG A 235 39.78 5.39 -20.32
C ARG A 235 40.82 4.75 -21.24
N LYS A 236 40.94 5.27 -22.47
CA LYS A 236 42.13 5.01 -23.29
C LYS A 236 43.34 5.61 -22.57
N GLU A 237 44.40 4.83 -22.47
CA GLU A 237 45.72 5.28 -21.97
C GLU A 237 46.20 6.55 -22.69
#